data_AF-A0A7T2TGS8-F1
#
_entry.id   AF-A0A7T2TGS8-F1
#
_cell.length_a   1.000
_cell.length_b   1.000
_cell.length_c   1.000
_cell.angle_alpha   90.00
_cell.angle_beta   90.00
_cell.angle_gamma   90.00
#
_symmetry.space_group_name_H-M   'P 1'
#
loop_
_entity.id
_entity.type
_entity.pdbx_description
1 polymer ?
#
loop_
_entity_poly.entity_id
_entity_poly.type
_entity_poly.pdbx_seq_one_letter_code
_entity_poly.pdbx_strand_id
1 'polypeptide(L)'
;MFDSITEAAAEGTELEYLLALQRKLAKALDAPDTPPYALAGLSRQFNEVSRLVEEKRVEDRDHLRSVESPPVKSAFDAKDI
;
A
#
# COMPACT_ATOMS: atom_id res chain seq x y z
N MET A 1 13.50 -6.30 21.49
CA MET A 1 12.31 -5.50 21.13
C MET A 1 12.45 -5.28 19.63
N PHE A 2 11.81 -6.11 18.81
CA PHE A 2 11.95 -6.04 17.36
C PHE A 2 11.16 -4.83 16.88
N ASP A 3 11.83 -3.91 16.19
CA ASP A 3 11.19 -2.72 15.64
C ASP A 3 10.12 -3.16 14.65
N SER A 4 8.88 -2.71 14.84
CA SER A 4 7.68 -3.11 14.09
C SER A 4 7.77 -2.98 12.55
N ILE A 5 8.84 -2.35 12.05
CA ILE A 5 9.14 -2.18 10.63
C ILE A 5 9.73 -3.46 10.05
N THR A 6 10.56 -4.17 10.82
CA THR A 6 11.19 -5.42 10.39
C THR A 6 10.21 -6.58 10.43
N GLU A 7 9.29 -6.60 11.41
CA GLU A 7 8.18 -7.57 11.47
C GLU A 7 7.17 -7.34 10.34
N ALA A 8 6.78 -6.10 10.06
CA ALA A 8 5.91 -5.79 8.91
C ALA A 8 6.58 -6.08 7.55
N ALA A 9 7.90 -6.07 7.46
CA ALA A 9 8.64 -6.45 6.26
C ALA A 9 8.90 -7.97 6.15
N ALA A 10 8.91 -8.69 7.27
CA ALA A 10 9.21 -10.13 7.32
C ALA A 10 7.97 -11.01 7.10
N GLU A 11 6.78 -10.55 7.48
CA GLU A 11 5.51 -11.27 7.32
C GLU A 11 4.41 -10.45 6.63
N GLY A 12 4.61 -9.13 6.45
CA GLY A 12 3.56 -8.22 5.99
C GLY A 12 3.56 -7.91 4.50
N THR A 13 2.41 -7.46 4.03
CA THR A 13 2.21 -6.97 2.66
C THR A 13 2.98 -5.67 2.41
N GLU A 14 3.30 -5.37 1.15
CA GLU A 14 3.92 -4.10 0.75
C GLU A 14 3.16 -2.88 1.30
N LEU A 15 1.83 -2.97 1.37
CA LEU A 15 0.97 -1.95 1.96
C LEU A 15 1.25 -1.73 3.46
N GLU A 16 1.46 -2.79 4.24
CA GLU A 16 1.76 -2.69 5.66
C GLU A 16 3.13 -2.06 5.92
N TYR A 17 4.11 -2.37 5.07
CA TYR A 17 5.42 -1.71 5.09
C TYR A 17 5.29 -0.20 4.83
N LEU A 18 4.54 0.20 3.80
CA LEU A 18 4.32 1.61 3.48
C LEU A 18 3.58 2.35 4.61
N LEU A 19 2.58 1.71 5.23
CA LEU A 19 1.86 2.26 6.39
C LEU A 19 2.78 2.40 7.62
N ALA A 20 3.67 1.45 7.87
CA ALA A 20 4.64 1.55 8.96
C ALA A 20 5.62 2.72 8.73
N LEU A 21 6.08 2.90 7.49
CA LEU A 21 6.95 4.01 7.10
C LEU A 21 6.24 5.36 7.24
N GLN A 22 4.98 5.45 6.82
CA GLN A 22 4.15 6.65 6.96
C GLN A 22 4.02 7.05 8.44
N ARG A 23 3.74 6.09 9.33
CA ARG A 23 3.65 6.36 10.78
C ARG A 23 4.97 6.84 11.37
N LYS A 24 6.10 6.28 10.92
CA LYS A 24 7.43 6.72 11.37
C LYS A 24 7.70 8.17 10.96
N LEU A 25 7.37 8.53 9.72
CA LEU A 25 7.55 9.88 9.19
C LEU A 25 6.62 10.89 9.88
N ALA A 26 5.37 10.52 10.16
CA ALA A 26 4.45 11.35 10.95
C ALA A 26 5.02 11.64 12.34
N LYS A 27 5.49 10.60 13.04
CA LYS A 27 6.15 10.76 14.35
C LYS A 27 7.36 11.68 14.29
N ALA A 28 8.17 11.58 13.24
CA ALA A 28 9.33 12.45 13.06
C ALA A 28 8.93 13.90 12.75
N LEU A 29 7.83 14.13 12.02
CA LEU A 29 7.33 15.48 11.77
C LEU A 29 6.76 16.15 13.03
N ASP A 30 6.12 15.38 13.89
CA ASP A 30 5.52 15.86 15.15
C ASP A 30 6.53 15.95 16.31
N ALA A 31 7.76 15.47 16.13
CA ALA A 31 8.76 15.44 17.19
C ALA A 31 9.33 16.86 17.45
N PRO A 32 9.36 17.33 18.71
CA PRO A 32 9.75 18.70 19.06
C PRO A 32 11.26 18.96 18.86
N ASP A 33 12.06 17.92 18.76
CA ASP A 33 13.51 17.94 18.53
C ASP A 33 13.89 17.83 17.04
N THR A 34 12.91 17.70 16.15
CA THR A 34 13.17 17.61 14.72
C THR A 34 13.74 18.92 14.18
N PRO A 35 14.93 18.90 13.55
CA PRO A 35 15.55 20.12 13.07
C PRO A 35 14.70 20.81 12.00
N PRO A 36 14.52 22.14 12.03
CA PRO A 36 13.69 22.86 11.07
C PRO A 36 14.10 22.64 9.61
N TYR A 37 15.39 22.47 9.33
CA TYR A 37 15.90 22.18 7.98
C TYR A 37 15.53 20.77 7.49
N ALA A 38 15.27 19.83 8.40
CA ALA A 38 14.87 18.46 8.07
C ALA A 38 13.36 18.35 7.80
N LEU A 39 12.54 19.26 8.35
CA LEU A 39 11.08 19.24 8.20
C LEU A 39 10.63 19.22 6.74
N ALA A 40 11.26 20.03 5.88
CA ALA A 40 10.91 20.06 4.45
C ALA A 40 11.20 18.72 3.75
N GLY A 41 12.30 18.06 4.11
CA GLY A 41 12.66 16.74 3.57
C GLY A 41 11.72 15.65 4.07
N LEU A 42 11.45 15.63 5.38
CA LEU A 42 10.52 14.69 6.01
C LEU A 42 9.08 14.86 5.48
N SER A 43 8.64 16.10 5.27
CA SER A 43 7.31 16.39 4.70
C SER A 43 7.19 15.89 3.27
N ARG A 44 8.22 16.09 2.43
CA ARG A 44 8.24 15.53 1.07
C ARG A 44 8.19 14.00 1.08
N GLN A 45 8.99 13.37 1.93
CA GLN A 45 8.98 11.91 2.09
C GLN A 45 7.63 11.40 2.57
N PHE A 46 7.00 12.08 3.54
CA PHE A 46 5.68 11.72 4.04
C PHE A 46 4.61 11.78 2.94
N ASN A 47 4.64 12.83 2.11
CA ASN A 47 3.71 12.97 1.00
C ASN A 47 3.92 11.89 -0.08
N GLU A 48 5.17 11.56 -0.40
CA GLU A 48 5.46 10.51 -1.38
C GLU A 48 5.00 9.14 -0.88
N VAL A 49 5.29 8.79 0.38
CA VAL A 49 4.82 7.53 0.97
C VAL A 49 3.30 7.50 1.02
N SER A 50 2.63 8.63 1.31
CA SER A 50 1.17 8.70 1.30
C SER A 50 0.58 8.46 -0.09
N ARG A 51 1.23 8.96 -1.16
CA ARG A 51 0.85 8.67 -2.55
C ARG A 51 0.97 7.18 -2.86
N LEU A 52 2.09 6.56 -2.50
CA LEU A 52 2.34 5.12 -2.73
C LEU A 52 1.33 4.23 -1.99
N VAL A 53 0.94 4.60 -0.76
CA VAL A 53 -0.10 3.88 0.00
C VAL A 53 -1.43 3.89 -0.77
N GLU A 54 -1.84 5.04 -1.32
CA GLU A 54 -3.09 5.14 -2.05
C GLU A 54 -3.04 4.39 -3.39
N GLU A 55 -1.92 4.47 -4.12
CA GLU A 55 -1.70 3.66 -5.33
C GLU A 55 -1.84 2.17 -5.03
N LYS A 56 -1.19 1.68 -3.97
CA LYS A 56 -1.28 0.27 -3.58
C LYS A 56 -2.69 -0.16 -3.18
N ARG A 57 -3.43 0.69 -2.46
CA ARG A 57 -4.83 0.44 -2.11
C ARG A 57 -5.75 0.33 -3.32
N VAL A 58 -5.45 1.06 -4.39
CA VAL A 58 -6.19 0.96 -5.66
C VAL A 58 -5.82 -0.34 -6.37
N GLU A 59 -4.53 -0.66 -6.48
CA GLU A 59 -4.04 -1.91 -7.08
C GLU A 59 -4.63 -3.16 -6.42
N ASP A 60 -4.60 -3.24 -5.08
CA ASP A 60 -5.13 -4.38 -4.33
C ASP A 60 -6.64 -4.54 -4.54
N ARG A 61 -7.37 -3.42 -4.61
CA ARG A 61 -8.82 -3.41 -4.87
C ARG A 61 -9.15 -3.88 -6.28
N ASP A 62 -8.38 -3.45 -7.27
CA ASP A 62 -8.58 -3.85 -8.67
C ASP A 62 -8.24 -5.32 -8.86
N HIS A 63 -7.19 -5.83 -8.20
CA HIS A 63 -6.87 -7.26 -8.21
C HIS A 63 -8.01 -8.10 -7.62
N LEU A 64 -8.63 -7.68 -6.52
CA LEU A 64 -9.79 -8.37 -5.95
C LEU A 64 -10.97 -8.42 -6.93
N ARG A 65 -11.21 -7.35 -7.69
CA ARG A 65 -12.29 -7.30 -8.70
C ARG A 65 -12.04 -8.21 -9.91
N SER A 66 -10.79 -8.37 -10.34
CA SER A 66 -10.47 -9.23 -11.49
C SER A 66 -10.60 -10.73 -11.20
N VAL A 67 -10.45 -11.15 -9.94
CA VAL A 67 -10.55 -12.57 -9.55
C VAL A 67 -12.00 -13.05 -9.46
N GLU A 68 -12.96 -12.16 -9.27
CA GLU A 68 -14.40 -12.51 -9.12
C GLU A 68 -15.15 -12.77 -10.44
N SER A 69 -14.52 -12.68 -11.61
CA SER A 69 -15.18 -13.01 -12.88
C SER A 69 -14.98 -14.49 -13.24
N PRO A 70 -15.95 -15.40 -13.01
CA PRO A 70 -15.86 -16.75 -13.54
C PRO A 70 -15.89 -16.72 -15.07
N PRO A 71 -15.15 -17.62 -15.76
CA PRO A 71 -15.22 -17.72 -17.20
C PRO A 71 -16.66 -18.07 -17.59
N VAL A 72 -17.31 -17.16 -18.32
CA VAL A 72 -18.59 -17.45 -18.98
C VAL A 72 -18.29 -18.51 -20.02
N LYS A 73 -18.51 -19.79 -19.67
CA LYS A 73 -18.58 -20.86 -20.66
C LYS A 73 -19.76 -20.51 -21.57
N SER A 74 -19.50 -19.91 -22.72
CA SER A 74 -20.50 -19.75 -23.75
C SER A 74 -20.88 -21.14 -24.24
N ALA A 75 -21.97 -21.67 -23.68
CA ALA A 75 -22.65 -22.84 -24.20
C ALA A 75 -23.35 -22.47 -25.52
N PHE A 76 -22.56 -22.26 -26.57
CA PHE A 76 -23.02 -22.32 -27.94
C PHE A 76 -22.53 -23.63 -28.54
N ASP A 77 -23.05 -24.73 -27.99
CA ASP A 77 -23.07 -26.04 -28.62
C ASP A 77 -24.55 -26.44 -28.74
N ALA A 78 -25.17 -25.91 -29.79
CA ALA A 78 -26.48 -26.31 -30.31
C ALA A 78 -26.61 -25.60 -31.67
N LYS A 79 -26.81 -26.25 -32.81
CA LYS A 79 -27.14 -27.65 -33.08
C LYS A 79 -27.06 -27.76 -34.61
N ASP A 80 -26.34 -28.75 -35.14
CA ASP A 80 -26.63 -29.33 -36.46
C ASP A 80 -28.13 -29.67 -36.51
N ILE A 81 -28.87 -29.15 -37.50
CA ILE A 81 -30.01 -29.74 -38.25
C ILE A 81 -30.63 -28.65 -39.14
#